data_AF-A0A1Q7XC98-F1
#
_entry.id   AF-A0A1Q7XC98-F1
#
_cell.length_a   1.000
_cell.length_b   1.000
_cell.length_c   1.000
_cell.angle_alpha   90.00
_cell.angle_beta   90.00
_cell.angle_gamma   90.00
#
_symmetry.space_group_name_H-M   'P 1'
#
loop_
_entity.id
_entity.type
_entity.pdbx_description
1 polymer ?
#
loop_
_entity_poly.entity_id
_entity_poly.type
_entity_poly.pdbx_seq_one_letter_code
_entity_poly.pdbx_strand_id
1 'polypeptide(L)'
;MKYRSRAEITAVILQSAATGATKTRLMYNAYLSYAQIKEYLRFLVENELLKYKEGTHLYKVTPKGREFLRVNEEINELVNPGYYNEKLKTIEL
;
A
#
# COMPACT_ATOMS: atom_id res chain seq x y z
N MET A 1 3.42 -21.04 -2.66
CA MET A 1 3.00 -19.69 -3.09
C MET A 1 2.33 -19.01 -1.90
N LYS A 2 2.89 -17.92 -1.36
CA LYS A 2 2.22 -17.13 -0.32
C LYS A 2 1.23 -16.21 -1.03
N TYR A 3 -0.06 -16.44 -0.82
CA TYR A 3 -1.09 -15.53 -1.34
C TYR A 3 -0.99 -14.20 -0.61
N ARG A 4 -1.00 -13.09 -1.36
CA ARG A 4 -1.05 -11.76 -0.76
C ARG A 4 -2.45 -11.46 -0.28
N SER A 5 -2.57 -11.16 1.01
CA SER A 5 -3.78 -10.66 1.63
C SER A 5 -4.16 -9.28 1.10
N ARG A 6 -5.43 -8.90 1.27
CA ARG A 6 -5.91 -7.54 0.93
C ARG A 6 -5.20 -6.47 1.74
N ALA A 7 -4.81 -6.78 2.99
CA ALA A 7 -4.06 -5.89 3.86
C ALA A 7 -2.64 -5.66 3.34
N GLU A 8 -1.93 -6.71 2.92
CA GLU A 8 -0.61 -6.60 2.29
C GLU A 8 -0.67 -5.78 0.99
N ILE A 9 -1.64 -6.04 0.12
CA ILE A 9 -1.81 -5.26 -1.13
C ILE A 9 -2.08 -3.78 -0.81
N THR A 10 -2.97 -3.52 0.16
CA THR A 10 -3.27 -2.16 0.61
C THR A 10 -2.02 -1.47 1.13
N ALA A 11 -1.25 -2.13 2.00
CA ALA A 11 -0.01 -1.58 2.56
C ALA A 11 1.01 -1.23 1.46
N VAL A 12 1.19 -2.11 0.47
CA VAL A 12 2.10 -1.85 -0.67
C VAL A 12 1.67 -0.63 -1.49
N ILE A 13 0.36 -0.48 -1.77
CA ILE A 13 -0.17 0.67 -2.49
C ILE A 13 0.05 1.96 -1.69
N LEU A 14 -0.27 1.97 -0.40
CA LEU A 14 -0.14 3.14 0.46
C LEU A 14 1.33 3.57 0.64
N GLN A 15 2.24 2.60 0.82
CA GLN A 15 3.69 2.86 0.87
C GLN A 15 4.19 3.44 -0.45
N SER A 16 3.78 2.85 -1.58
CA SER A 16 4.16 3.35 -2.91
C SER A 16 3.61 4.75 -3.21
N ALA A 17 2.55 5.17 -2.53
CA ALA A 17 1.94 6.49 -2.65
C ALA A 17 2.47 7.52 -1.64
N ALA A 18 3.48 7.20 -0.81
CA ALA A 18 3.96 8.07 0.26
C ALA A 18 4.39 9.47 -0.24
N THR A 19 5.13 9.51 -1.33
CA THR A 19 5.58 10.75 -1.99
C THR A 19 4.67 11.20 -3.14
N GLY A 20 3.60 10.46 -3.40
CA GLY A 20 2.75 10.63 -4.57
C GLY A 20 3.16 9.69 -5.71
N ALA A 21 2.19 8.96 -6.27
CA ALA A 21 2.45 8.04 -7.37
C ALA A 21 1.28 7.99 -8.37
N THR A 22 1.60 7.73 -9.63
CA THR A 22 0.60 7.50 -10.68
C THR A 22 -0.03 6.12 -10.52
N LYS A 23 -1.25 5.94 -11.05
CA LYS A 23 -1.92 4.63 -11.13
C LYS A 23 -1.00 3.54 -11.70
N THR A 24 -0.29 3.84 -12.78
CA THR A 24 0.62 2.89 -13.45
C THR A 24 1.75 2.46 -12.51
N ARG A 25 2.40 3.40 -11.81
CA ARG A 25 3.45 3.04 -10.84
C ARG A 25 2.91 2.18 -9.70
N LEU A 26 1.73 2.51 -9.18
CA LEU A 26 1.07 1.73 -8.13
C LEU A 26 0.71 0.31 -8.60
N MET A 27 0.23 0.18 -9.83
CA MET A 27 -0.10 -1.10 -10.47
C MET A 27 1.12 -2.02 -10.54
N TYR A 28 2.25 -1.50 -11.03
CA TYR A 28 3.49 -2.28 -11.16
C TYR A 28 4.04 -2.66 -9.79
N ASN A 29 4.15 -1.70 -8.85
CA ASN A 29 4.67 -1.99 -7.51
C ASN A 29 3.79 -2.99 -6.74
N ALA A 30 2.48 -2.93 -6.93
CA ALA A 30 1.54 -3.85 -6.30
C ALA A 30 1.30 -5.12 -7.12
N TYR A 31 1.96 -5.34 -8.25
CA TYR A 31 1.73 -6.50 -9.14
C TYR A 31 0.24 -6.77 -9.38
N LEU A 32 -0.52 -5.72 -9.71
CA LEU A 32 -1.96 -5.80 -9.96
C LEU A 32 -2.26 -5.64 -11.45
N SER A 33 -3.33 -6.26 -11.91
CA SER A 33 -3.87 -5.93 -13.24
C SER A 33 -4.49 -4.53 -13.25
N TYR A 34 -4.72 -3.99 -14.45
CA TYR A 34 -5.41 -2.71 -14.63
C TYR A 34 -6.78 -2.66 -13.94
N ALA A 35 -7.55 -3.75 -14.04
CA ALA A 35 -8.86 -3.84 -13.40
C ALA A 35 -8.74 -3.85 -11.87
N GLN A 36 -7.81 -4.64 -11.33
CA GLN A 36 -7.61 -4.75 -9.89
C GLN A 36 -7.15 -3.43 -9.28
N ILE A 37 -6.15 -2.75 -9.86
CA ILE A 37 -5.67 -1.48 -9.30
C ILE A 37 -6.77 -0.41 -9.32
N LYS A 38 -7.66 -0.40 -10.32
CA LYS A 38 -8.77 0.55 -10.39
C LYS A 38 -9.74 0.36 -9.23
N GLU A 39 -10.09 -0.89 -8.90
CA GLU A 39 -10.95 -1.19 -7.75
C GLU A 39 -10.30 -0.82 -6.42
N TYR A 40 -9.01 -1.13 -6.25
CA TYR A 40 -8.29 -0.73 -5.04
C TYR A 40 -8.20 0.79 -4.90
N LEU A 41 -7.83 1.53 -5.95
CA LEU A 41 -7.71 2.98 -5.86
C LEU A 41 -9.05 3.65 -5.55
N ARG A 42 -10.15 3.15 -6.13
CA ARG A 42 -11.50 3.59 -5.80
C ARG A 42 -11.79 3.38 -4.32
N PHE A 43 -11.66 2.14 -3.84
CA PHE A 43 -11.89 1.79 -2.44
C PHE A 43 -11.05 2.63 -1.48
N LEU A 44 -9.76 2.81 -1.76
CA LEU A 44 -8.83 3.54 -0.90
C LEU A 44 -9.10 5.04 -0.89
N VAL A 45 -9.57 5.62 -1.99
CA VAL A 45 -9.98 7.04 -2.05
C VAL A 45 -11.30 7.24 -1.32
N GLU A 46 -12.31 6.39 -1.56
CA GLU A 46 -13.60 6.43 -0.88
C GLU A 46 -13.48 6.28 0.63
N ASN A 47 -12.51 5.50 1.10
CA ASN A 47 -12.23 5.31 2.54
C ASN A 47 -11.20 6.32 3.08
N GLU A 48 -10.81 7.32 2.29
CA GLU A 48 -9.88 8.40 2.67
C GLU A 48 -8.48 7.91 3.08
N LEU A 49 -8.05 6.75 2.61
CA LEU A 49 -6.68 6.24 2.81
C LEU A 49 -5.72 6.82 1.76
N LEU A 50 -6.25 7.14 0.58
CA LEU A 50 -5.57 7.89 -0.47
C LEU A 50 -6.32 9.17 -0.81
N LYS A 51 -5.56 10.17 -1.26
CA LYS A 51 -6.10 11.37 -1.91
C LYS A 51 -5.61 11.39 -3.36
N TYR A 52 -6.53 11.50 -4.29
CA TYR A 52 -6.21 11.77 -5.69
C TYR A 52 -6.07 13.28 -5.91
N LYS A 53 -5.02 13.70 -6.63
CA LYS A 53 -4.79 15.09 -7.01
C LYS A 53 -5.07 15.28 -8.50
N GLU A 54 -6.19 15.92 -8.78
CA GLU A 54 -6.52 16.37 -10.14
C GLU A 54 -5.41 17.24 -10.72
N GLY A 55 -5.16 17.12 -12.02
CA GLY A 55 -4.10 17.82 -12.75
C GLY A 55 -2.73 17.13 -12.76
N THR A 56 -2.32 16.50 -11.64
CA THR A 56 -1.05 15.73 -11.60
C THR A 56 -1.25 14.23 -11.78
N HIS A 57 -2.50 13.75 -11.71
CA HIS A 57 -2.85 12.33 -11.75
C HIS A 57 -2.16 11.48 -10.67
N LEU A 58 -1.74 12.12 -9.57
CA LEU A 58 -1.04 11.48 -8.46
C LEU A 58 -2.01 11.09 -7.36
N TYR A 59 -1.81 9.89 -6.83
CA TYR A 59 -2.39 9.43 -5.59
C TYR A 59 -1.36 9.61 -4.48
N LYS A 60 -1.77 10.23 -3.37
CA LYS A 60 -0.92 10.44 -2.20
C LYS A 60 -1.58 9.89 -0.95
N VAL A 61 -0.78 9.25 -0.09
CA VAL A 61 -1.27 8.74 1.19
C VAL A 61 -1.76 9.86 2.11
N THR A 62 -2.92 9.66 2.72
CA THR A 62 -3.51 10.58 3.70
C THR A 62 -2.95 10.31 5.11
N PRO A 63 -3.26 11.16 6.11
CA PRO A 63 -2.99 10.82 7.52
C PRO A 63 -3.62 9.48 7.95
N LYS A 64 -4.89 9.24 7.57
CA LYS A 64 -5.61 7.98 7.86
C LYS A 64 -4.94 6.77 7.20
N GLY A 65 -4.45 6.93 5.98
CA GLY A 65 -3.65 5.91 5.29
C GLY A 65 -2.33 5.60 5.99
N ARG A 66 -1.66 6.59 6.56
CA ARG A 66 -0.45 6.38 7.38
C ARG A 66 -0.76 5.64 8.68
N GLU A 67 -1.89 5.96 9.30
CA GLU A 67 -2.32 5.25 10.50
C GLU A 67 -2.64 3.77 10.22
N PHE A 68 -3.30 3.49 9.09
CA PHE A 68 -3.46 2.10 8.62
C PHE A 68 -2.12 1.38 8.51
N LEU A 69 -1.10 2.02 7.92
CA LEU A 69 0.22 1.42 7.77
C LEU A 69 0.86 1.08 9.13
N ARG A 70 0.78 1.99 10.10
CA ARG A 70 1.28 1.79 11.46
C ARG A 70 0.60 0.60 12.13
N VAL A 71 -0.73 0.57 12.16
CA VAL A 71 -1.50 -0.52 12.78
C VAL A 71 -1.26 -1.84 12.06
N ASN A 72 -1.18 -1.83 10.73
CA ASN A 72 -0.88 -3.04 9.96
C ASN A 72 0.52 -3.59 10.29
N GLU A 73 1.51 -2.73 10.52
CA GLU A 73 2.85 -3.16 10.94
C GLU A 73 2.84 -3.78 12.34
N GLU A 74 2.16 -3.14 13.30
CA GLU A 74 2.00 -3.67 14.68
C GLU A 74 1.30 -5.03 14.70
N ILE A 75 0.23 -5.19 13.93
CA ILE A 75 -0.47 -6.48 13.81
C ILE A 75 0.48 -7.54 13.23
N ASN A 76 1.25 -7.20 12.19
CA ASN A 76 2.19 -8.15 11.59
C ASN A 76 3.29 -8.60 12.56
N GLU A 77 3.76 -7.72 13.45
CA GLU A 77 4.68 -8.11 14.52
C GLU A 77 4.05 -9.13 15.49
N LEU A 78 2.80 -8.88 15.90
CA LEU A 78 2.11 -9.72 16.87
C LEU A 78 1.77 -11.11 16.30
N VAL A 79 1.36 -11.17 15.03
CA VAL A 79 0.92 -12.43 14.40
C VAL A 79 2.05 -13.20 13.72
N ASN A 80 3.19 -12.54 13.44
CA ASN A 80 4.37 -13.15 12.86
C ASN A 80 5.65 -12.70 13.61
N PRO A 81 5.95 -13.32 14.76
CA PRO A 81 7.16 -13.01 15.54
C PRO A 81 8.41 -13.19 14.68
N GLY A 82 9.12 -12.09 14.39
CA GLY A 82 10.28 -12.07 13.50
C GLY A 82 10.07 -11.36 12.15
N TYR A 83 8.85 -10.88 11.87
CA TYR A 83 8.50 -10.12 10.66
C TYR A 83 9.46 -8.95 10.36
N TYR A 84 9.89 -8.19 11.38
CA TYR A 84 10.85 -7.09 11.20
C TYR A 84 12.21 -7.56 10.67
N ASN A 85 12.71 -8.69 11.18
CA ASN A 85 13.99 -9.24 10.76
C ASN A 85 13.94 -9.72 9.30
N GLU A 86 12.79 -10.20 8.83
CA GLU A 86 12.58 -10.56 7.42
C GLU A 86 12.44 -9.32 6.52
N LYS A 87 11.71 -8.30 6.99
CA LYS A 87 11.50 -7.04 6.26
C LYS A 87 12.82 -6.28 6.06
N LEU A 88 13.68 -6.19 7.08
CA LEU A 88 14.98 -5.50 6.99
C LEU A 88 15.93 -6.18 6.00
N LYS A 89 15.97 -7.52 5.96
CA LYS A 89 16.74 -8.28 4.95
C LYS A 89 16.33 -8.00 3.50
N THR A 90 15.11 -7.52 3.28
CA THR A 90 14.58 -7.21 1.95
C THR A 90 14.92 -5.79 1.50
N ILE A 91 15.34 -4.90 2.42
CA ILE A 91 15.73 -3.51 2.13
C ILE A 91 17.24 -3.41 1.83
N GLU A 92 18.04 -4.37 2.29
CA GLU A 92 19.50 -4.43 2.08
C GLU A 92 19.93 -5.15 0.78
N LEU A 93 18.99 -5.45 -0.12
CA LEU A 93 19.22 -6.06 -1.45
C LEU A 93 18.66 -5.17 -2.55
#